data_AF-A0A1G3CHL8-F1
#
_entry.id   AF-A0A1G3CHL8-F1
#
_cell.length_a   1.000
_cell.length_b   1.000
_cell.length_c   1.000
_cell.angle_alpha   90.00
_cell.angle_beta   90.00
_cell.angle_gamma   90.00
#
_symmetry.space_group_name_H-M   'P 1'
#
loop_
_entity.id
_entity.type
_entity.pdbx_description
1 polymer ?
#
loop_
_entity_poly.entity_id
_entity_poly.type
_entity_poly.pdbx_seq_one_letter_code
_entity_poly.pdbx_strand_id
1 'polypeptide(L)'
;MITCGAATTVNASENDNPDSAFDGVLKRYVSKDGLVNYKELKEDKEFNRYIEYLSTADTDKLPSNDHRLAFWINAYNAFVLKGVLDEYPIKSVLDVGWLPHSFFMRKTSKTQHGNITLRELENKKLREVFQEPRVHFAINCASMSCPKLLTESYKAGKLEEQFETQATSFINDKSKNYLDKENRILYLSS
;
A
#
# COMPACT_ATOMS: atom_id res chain seq x y z
N MET A 1 53.54 6.40 10.23
CA MET A 1 52.39 7.33 10.36
C MET A 1 51.45 6.99 9.21
N ILE A 2 50.46 6.10 9.40
CA ILE A 2 49.08 6.41 9.88
C ILE A 2 48.57 7.67 9.17
N THR A 3 47.64 7.56 8.23
CA THR A 3 46.21 7.61 8.57
C THR A 3 45.32 6.72 7.71
N CYS A 4 44.59 5.83 8.39
CA CYS A 4 43.42 5.15 7.87
C CYS A 4 42.25 6.15 7.93
N GLY A 5 41.62 6.44 6.79
CA GLY A 5 40.40 7.24 6.75
C GLY A 5 39.24 6.43 7.31
N ALA A 6 38.71 6.84 8.46
CA ALA A 6 37.47 6.28 8.99
C ALA A 6 36.31 6.72 8.08
N ALA A 7 35.70 5.76 7.40
CA ALA A 7 34.42 5.98 6.72
C ALA A 7 33.32 6.03 7.79
N THR A 8 32.86 7.24 8.10
CA THR A 8 31.72 7.44 9.01
C THR A 8 30.45 7.04 8.27
N THR A 9 29.89 5.88 8.61
CA THR A 9 28.52 5.53 8.19
C THR A 9 27.55 6.41 8.97
N VAL A 10 26.99 7.42 8.30
CA VAL A 10 25.88 8.20 8.83
C VAL A 10 24.63 7.33 8.73
N ASN A 11 24.22 6.71 9.84
CA ASN A 11 22.91 6.10 9.94
C ASN A 11 21.87 7.23 9.93
N ALA A 12 21.12 7.34 8.84
CA ALA A 12 19.91 8.16 8.82
C ALA A 12 18.99 7.68 9.96
N SER A 13 18.50 8.62 10.77
CA SER A 13 17.63 8.28 11.89
C SER A 13 16.32 7.68 11.36
N GLU A 14 15.76 6.66 12.03
CA GLU A 14 14.45 6.07 11.68
C GLU A 14 13.31 7.13 11.63
N ASN A 15 13.53 8.30 12.24
CA ASN A 15 12.60 9.43 12.24
C ASN A 15 12.58 10.24 10.95
N ASP A 16 13.59 10.09 10.07
CA ASP A 16 13.63 10.68 8.73
C ASP A 16 13.17 9.69 7.64
N ASN A 17 12.67 8.51 8.04
CA ASN A 17 12.13 7.53 7.10
C ASN A 17 10.80 8.05 6.51
N PRO A 18 10.69 8.23 5.18
CA PRO A 18 9.46 8.63 4.52
C PRO A 18 8.25 7.73 4.81
N ASP A 19 8.47 6.44 5.11
CA ASP A 19 7.41 5.52 5.55
C ASP A 19 6.81 5.93 6.91
N SER A 20 7.59 6.54 7.80
CA SER A 20 7.10 7.07 9.08
C SER A 20 6.13 8.25 8.90
N ALA A 21 6.26 9.01 7.81
CA ALA A 21 5.27 10.05 7.48
C ALA A 21 3.94 9.42 7.05
N PHE A 22 3.99 8.35 6.25
CA PHE A 22 2.78 7.63 5.84
C PHE A 22 2.09 6.89 6.99
N ASP A 23 2.86 6.33 7.94
CA ASP A 23 2.33 5.83 9.22
C ASP A 23 1.45 6.87 9.90
N GLY A 24 1.91 8.13 9.98
CA GLY A 24 1.17 9.22 10.61
C GLY A 24 -0.16 9.50 9.90
N VAL A 25 -0.12 9.56 8.57
CA VAL A 25 -1.33 9.73 7.73
C VAL A 25 -2.32 8.58 7.97
N LEU A 26 -1.85 7.34 7.88
CA LEU A 26 -2.71 6.16 8.06
C LEU A 26 -3.34 6.13 9.45
N LYS A 27 -2.58 6.43 10.51
CA LYS A 27 -3.09 6.51 11.89
C LYS A 27 -4.18 7.56 12.06
N ARG A 28 -4.10 8.69 11.35
CA ARG A 28 -5.09 9.78 11.45
C ARG A 28 -6.37 9.46 10.68
N TYR A 29 -6.25 8.86 9.50
CA TYR A 29 -7.36 8.81 8.55
C TYR A 29 -7.93 7.41 8.29
N VAL A 30 -7.28 6.35 8.77
CA VAL A 30 -7.77 4.98 8.64
C VAL A 30 -8.29 4.49 9.98
N SER A 31 -9.54 4.04 10.01
CA SER A 31 -10.14 3.43 11.20
C SER A 31 -9.58 2.04 11.45
N LYS A 32 -9.82 1.47 12.64
CA LYS A 32 -9.48 0.07 12.96
C LYS A 32 -10.17 -0.95 12.05
N ASP A 33 -11.24 -0.54 11.36
CA ASP A 33 -11.95 -1.36 10.39
C ASP A 33 -11.46 -1.16 8.95
N GLY A 34 -10.39 -0.39 8.75
CA GLY A 34 -9.82 -0.11 7.44
C GLY A 34 -10.60 0.93 6.64
N LEU A 35 -11.52 1.68 7.27
CA LEU A 35 -12.30 2.73 6.60
C LEU A 35 -11.52 4.04 6.58
N VAL A 36 -11.52 4.71 5.42
CA VAL A 36 -10.73 5.93 5.20
C VAL A 36 -11.60 7.18 5.29
N ASN A 37 -11.19 8.17 6.08
CA ASN A 37 -11.80 9.49 6.09
C ASN A 37 -11.27 10.36 4.94
N TYR A 38 -11.75 10.08 3.72
CA TYR A 38 -11.34 10.81 2.51
C TYR A 38 -11.61 12.31 2.56
N LYS A 39 -12.67 12.73 3.29
CA LYS A 39 -13.03 14.15 3.43
C LYS A 39 -11.92 14.96 4.08
N GLU A 40 -11.31 14.43 5.13
CA GLU A 40 -10.21 15.10 5.83
C GLU A 40 -8.86 14.82 5.18
N LEU A 41 -8.65 13.59 4.68
CA LEU A 41 -7.40 13.20 4.02
C LEU A 41 -7.07 14.10 2.81
N LYS A 42 -8.07 14.59 2.07
CA LYS A 42 -7.83 15.41 0.85
C LYS A 42 -7.03 16.69 1.12
N GLU A 43 -7.09 17.22 2.34
CA GLU A 43 -6.41 18.47 2.74
C GLU A 43 -5.06 18.22 3.44
N ASP A 44 -4.66 16.95 3.63
CA ASP A 44 -3.47 16.61 4.40
C ASP A 44 -2.17 16.85 3.60
N LYS A 45 -1.33 17.73 4.14
CA LYS A 45 -0.06 18.11 3.50
C LYS A 45 1.03 17.03 3.62
N GLU A 46 0.98 16.19 4.64
CA GLU A 46 1.94 15.09 4.81
C GLU A 46 1.68 13.99 3.78
N PHE A 47 0.41 13.69 3.50
CA PHE A 47 0.03 12.77 2.42
C PHE A 47 0.53 13.27 1.06
N ASN A 48 0.33 14.56 0.75
CA ASN A 48 0.84 15.14 -0.50
C ASN A 48 2.37 15.06 -0.60
N ARG A 49 3.10 15.34 0.49
CA ARG A 49 4.56 15.17 0.54
C ARG A 49 4.98 13.71 0.34
N TYR A 50 4.22 12.77 0.89
CA TYR A 50 4.49 11.35 0.71
C TYR A 50 4.29 10.91 -0.74
N ILE A 51 3.23 11.37 -1.41
CA ILE A 51 3.05 11.14 -2.86
C ILE A 51 4.21 11.70 -3.68
N GLU A 52 4.72 12.87 -3.33
CA GLU A 52 5.88 13.47 -4.02
C GLU A 52 7.17 12.68 -3.78
N TYR A 53 7.40 12.20 -2.55
CA TYR A 53 8.47 11.27 -2.25
C TYR A 53 8.40 10.01 -3.13
N LEU A 54 7.24 9.34 -3.19
CA LEU A 54 7.04 8.16 -4.03
C LEU A 54 7.34 8.43 -5.51
N SER A 55 7.10 9.67 -5.97
CA SER A 55 7.34 10.06 -7.35
C SER A 55 8.82 10.25 -7.73
N THR A 56 9.69 10.38 -6.74
CA THR A 56 11.13 10.68 -6.92
C THR A 56 12.05 9.63 -6.34
N ALA A 57 11.54 8.72 -5.50
CA ALA A 57 12.33 7.67 -4.85
C ALA A 57 12.99 6.72 -5.87
N ASP A 58 14.25 6.41 -5.60
CA ASP A 58 15.08 5.49 -6.38
C ASP A 58 15.09 4.11 -5.73
N THR A 59 14.23 3.23 -6.23
CA THR A 59 14.03 1.90 -5.64
C THR A 59 15.23 0.99 -5.78
N ASP A 60 16.12 1.27 -6.73
CA ASP A 60 17.34 0.46 -6.95
C ASP A 60 18.38 0.73 -5.85
N LYS A 61 18.27 1.87 -5.15
CA LYS A 61 19.12 2.22 -4.00
C LYS A 61 18.58 1.70 -2.66
N LEU A 62 17.40 1.08 -2.64
CA LEU A 62 16.86 0.51 -1.41
C LEU A 62 17.68 -0.72 -0.98
N PRO A 63 17.97 -0.87 0.32
CA PRO A 63 19.04 -1.73 0.81
C PRO A 63 18.73 -3.24 0.69
N SER A 64 17.46 -3.62 0.55
CA SER A 64 17.08 -5.03 0.38
C SER A 64 15.79 -5.19 -0.44
N ASN A 65 15.50 -6.44 -0.83
CA ASN A 65 14.21 -6.81 -1.42
C ASN A 65 13.04 -6.44 -0.49
N ASP A 66 13.17 -6.66 0.81
CA ASP A 66 12.13 -6.32 1.79
C ASP A 66 11.84 -4.83 1.84
N HIS A 67 12.86 -3.97 1.71
CA HIS A 67 12.66 -2.53 1.61
C HIS A 67 11.95 -2.14 0.31
N ARG A 68 12.31 -2.76 -0.82
CA ARG A 68 11.62 -2.54 -2.09
C ARG A 68 10.18 -3.04 -2.05
N LEU A 69 9.93 -4.19 -1.43
CA LEU A 69 8.59 -4.78 -1.30
C LEU A 69 7.70 -3.90 -0.44
N ALA A 70 8.17 -3.52 0.75
CA ALA A 70 7.48 -2.59 1.63
C ALA A 70 7.17 -1.26 0.91
N PHE A 71 8.17 -0.69 0.23
CA PHE A 71 8.00 0.53 -0.57
C PHE A 71 6.88 0.38 -1.61
N TRP A 72 6.89 -0.67 -2.43
CA TRP A 72 5.90 -0.83 -3.49
C TRP A 72 4.49 -1.13 -2.96
N ILE A 73 4.36 -1.84 -1.84
CA ILE A 73 3.06 -2.03 -1.17
C ILE A 73 2.52 -0.70 -0.66
N ASN A 74 3.37 0.08 0.02
CA ASN A 74 2.99 1.41 0.52
C ASN A 74 2.63 2.35 -0.64
N ALA A 75 3.40 2.31 -1.73
CA ALA A 75 3.16 3.10 -2.92
C ALA A 75 1.82 2.74 -3.58
N TYR A 76 1.52 1.44 -3.72
CA TYR A 76 0.22 0.99 -4.24
C TYR A 76 -0.93 1.54 -3.39
N ASN A 77 -0.88 1.32 -2.07
CA ASN A 77 -1.93 1.76 -1.16
C ASN A 77 -2.10 3.28 -1.19
N ALA A 78 -1.01 4.05 -1.17
CA ALA A 78 -1.06 5.51 -1.28
C ALA A 78 -1.60 5.98 -2.64
N PHE A 79 -1.24 5.33 -3.75
CA PHE A 79 -1.75 5.68 -5.07
C PHE A 79 -3.23 5.32 -5.24
N VAL A 80 -3.73 4.26 -4.59
CA VAL A 80 -5.18 3.99 -4.51
C VAL A 80 -5.88 5.12 -3.78
N LEU A 81 -5.40 5.51 -2.60
CA LEU A 81 -5.95 6.63 -1.84
C LEU A 81 -5.97 7.92 -2.68
N LYS A 82 -4.84 8.26 -3.31
CA LYS A 82 -4.74 9.40 -4.22
C LYS A 82 -5.74 9.31 -5.37
N GLY A 83 -5.85 8.14 -6.01
CA GLY A 83 -6.78 7.93 -7.12
C GLY A 83 -8.24 8.15 -6.71
N VAL A 84 -8.62 7.75 -5.49
CA VAL A 84 -9.95 8.03 -4.92
C VAL A 84 -10.13 9.53 -4.68
N LEU A 85 -9.14 10.20 -4.10
CA LEU A 85 -9.18 11.65 -3.86
C LEU A 85 -9.29 12.45 -5.16
N ASP A 86 -8.63 12.01 -6.24
CA ASP A 86 -8.69 12.64 -7.55
C ASP A 86 -10.12 12.59 -8.17
N GLU A 87 -10.97 11.65 -7.74
CA GLU A 87 -12.37 11.56 -8.19
C GLU A 87 -13.36 12.01 -7.10
N TYR A 88 -12.88 12.35 -5.90
CA TYR A 88 -13.73 12.55 -4.73
C TYR A 88 -14.69 13.74 -4.90
N PRO A 89 -15.98 13.59 -4.54
CA PRO A 89 -16.61 12.42 -3.93
C PRO A 89 -17.02 11.34 -4.95
N ILE A 90 -16.60 10.09 -4.70
CA ILE A 90 -17.10 8.90 -5.43
C ILE A 90 -17.83 7.96 -4.48
N LYS A 91 -18.75 7.16 -5.03
CA LYS A 91 -19.42 6.08 -4.30
C LYS A 91 -18.61 4.78 -4.33
N SER A 92 -18.04 4.44 -5.49
CA SER A 92 -17.22 3.26 -5.68
C SER A 92 -16.14 3.49 -6.73
N VAL A 93 -14.96 2.91 -6.52
CA VAL A 93 -13.90 2.85 -7.56
C VAL A 93 -14.35 2.05 -8.79
N LEU A 94 -15.32 1.16 -8.63
CA LEU A 94 -15.90 0.38 -9.73
C LEU A 94 -16.84 1.23 -10.61
N ASP A 95 -17.32 2.37 -10.11
CA ASP A 95 -18.12 3.31 -10.91
C ASP A 95 -17.24 4.12 -11.87
N VAL A 96 -15.92 4.06 -11.71
CA VAL A 96 -14.97 4.83 -12.51
C VAL A 96 -14.58 4.04 -13.76
N GLY A 97 -15.39 4.22 -14.80
CA GLY A 97 -15.16 3.65 -16.13
C GLY A 97 -15.33 2.13 -16.21
N TRP A 98 -15.30 1.61 -17.43
CA TRP A 98 -15.35 0.17 -17.72
C TRP A 98 -14.05 -0.24 -18.42
N LEU A 99 -13.66 -1.52 -18.38
CA LEU A 99 -12.44 -2.00 -19.04
C LEU A 99 -12.44 -1.63 -20.54
N PRO A 100 -11.41 -0.95 -21.09
CA PRO A 100 -10.07 -0.77 -20.53
C PRO A 100 -9.84 0.53 -19.74
N HIS A 101 -10.85 1.38 -19.57
CA HIS A 101 -10.77 2.68 -18.88
C HIS A 101 -11.19 2.63 -17.41
N SER A 102 -11.15 1.45 -16.78
CA SER A 102 -11.47 1.30 -15.35
C SER A 102 -10.47 2.03 -14.46
N PHE A 103 -10.85 2.30 -13.21
CA PHE A 103 -10.03 2.98 -12.20
C PHE A 103 -8.55 2.54 -12.21
N PHE A 104 -8.29 1.24 -12.08
CA PHE A 104 -6.94 0.68 -11.96
C PHE A 104 -6.12 0.72 -13.27
N MET A 105 -6.79 0.85 -14.41
CA MET A 105 -6.17 0.97 -15.74
C MET A 105 -5.90 2.42 -16.13
N ARG A 106 -6.75 3.35 -15.68
CA ARG A 106 -6.70 4.77 -16.06
C ARG A 106 -5.91 5.63 -15.08
N LYS A 107 -5.99 5.33 -13.78
CA LYS A 107 -5.29 6.11 -12.76
C LYS A 107 -3.80 5.85 -12.86
N THR A 108 -3.06 6.92 -13.15
CA THR A 108 -1.62 6.92 -13.25
C THR A 108 -1.02 7.73 -12.11
N SER A 109 0.12 7.27 -11.63
CA SER A 109 0.95 8.00 -10.67
C SER A 109 2.37 8.12 -11.22
N LYS A 110 3.02 9.24 -10.92
CA LYS A 110 4.40 9.47 -11.34
C LYS A 110 5.34 8.66 -10.46
N THR A 111 6.38 8.10 -11.06
CA THR A 111 7.54 7.49 -10.40
C THR A 111 8.81 8.06 -11.02
N GLN A 112 9.99 7.75 -10.46
CA GLN A 112 11.27 8.12 -11.06
C GLN A 112 11.41 7.61 -12.51
N HIS A 113 10.77 6.48 -12.83
CA HIS A 113 10.82 5.84 -14.16
C HIS A 113 9.65 6.24 -15.08
N GLY A 114 8.92 7.30 -14.75
CA GLY A 114 7.76 7.78 -15.51
C GLY A 114 6.43 7.39 -14.87
N ASN A 115 5.35 7.50 -15.64
CA ASN A 115 4.01 7.21 -15.15
C ASN A 115 3.76 5.70 -15.09
N ILE A 116 3.12 5.25 -14.02
CA ILE A 116 2.69 3.87 -13.82
C ILE A 116 1.21 3.82 -13.47
N THR A 117 0.48 2.86 -14.03
CA THR A 117 -0.90 2.57 -13.61
C THR A 117 -0.92 1.71 -12.35
N LEU A 118 -2.01 1.72 -11.58
CA LEU A 118 -2.17 0.83 -10.43
C LEU A 118 -2.04 -0.65 -10.83
N ARG A 119 -2.63 -1.04 -11.97
CA ARG A 119 -2.51 -2.40 -12.50
C ARG A 119 -1.06 -2.77 -12.85
N GLU A 120 -0.32 -1.85 -13.47
CA GLU A 120 1.08 -2.12 -13.81
C GLU A 120 1.97 -2.20 -12.57
N LEU A 121 1.70 -1.37 -11.55
CA LEU A 121 2.41 -1.45 -10.28
C LEU A 121 2.17 -2.82 -9.63
N GLU A 122 0.92 -3.24 -9.49
CA GLU A 122 0.58 -4.54 -8.91
C GLU A 122 1.24 -5.71 -9.66
N ASN A 123 1.17 -5.72 -10.99
CA ASN A 123 1.70 -6.85 -11.76
C ASN A 123 3.23 -6.79 -11.90
N LYS A 124 3.77 -5.69 -12.42
CA LYS A 124 5.18 -5.58 -12.82
C LYS A 124 6.12 -5.21 -11.68
N LYS A 125 5.64 -4.55 -10.62
CA LYS A 125 6.48 -4.14 -9.48
C LYS A 125 6.28 -5.04 -8.26
N LEU A 126 5.10 -5.62 -8.07
CA LEU A 126 4.81 -6.50 -6.94
C LEU A 126 4.81 -7.99 -7.32
N ARG A 127 3.82 -8.46 -8.09
CA ARG A 127 3.61 -9.90 -8.35
C ARG A 127 4.79 -10.57 -9.05
N GLU A 128 5.23 -10.03 -10.17
CA GLU A 128 6.27 -10.64 -11.02
C GLU A 128 7.65 -10.62 -10.35
N VAL A 129 7.96 -9.57 -9.58
CA VAL A 129 9.27 -9.35 -8.97
C VAL A 129 9.45 -10.18 -7.70
N PHE A 130 8.46 -10.16 -6.80
CA PHE A 130 8.63 -10.72 -5.45
C PHE A 130 8.03 -12.11 -5.29
N GLN A 131 7.06 -12.50 -6.12
CA GLN A 131 6.37 -13.79 -6.04
C GLN A 131 5.85 -14.11 -4.62
N GLU A 132 5.50 -13.06 -3.85
CA GLU A 132 4.97 -13.16 -2.50
C GLU A 132 3.43 -13.08 -2.55
N PRO A 133 2.71 -14.22 -2.42
CA PRO A 133 1.26 -14.26 -2.58
C PRO A 133 0.52 -13.43 -1.51
N ARG A 134 1.12 -13.22 -0.33
CA ARG A 134 0.50 -12.45 0.76
C ARG A 134 0.40 -10.96 0.45
N VAL A 135 1.06 -10.47 -0.60
CA VAL A 135 0.88 -9.10 -1.11
C VAL A 135 -0.58 -8.80 -1.41
N HIS A 136 -1.38 -9.77 -1.88
CA HIS A 136 -2.81 -9.55 -2.13
C HIS A 136 -3.63 -9.26 -0.87
N PHE A 137 -3.15 -9.68 0.31
CA PHE A 137 -3.72 -9.29 1.60
C PHE A 137 -3.21 -7.93 2.09
N ALA A 138 -2.11 -7.45 1.52
CA ALA A 138 -1.42 -6.24 1.93
C ALA A 138 -1.83 -4.98 1.15
N ILE A 139 -2.22 -5.17 -0.12
CA ILE A 139 -2.70 -4.10 -0.99
C ILE A 139 -4.22 -3.96 -0.88
N ASN A 140 -4.70 -2.74 -0.62
CA ASN A 140 -6.12 -2.43 -0.52
C ASN A 140 -6.58 -1.72 -1.80
N CYS A 141 -7.59 -2.28 -2.45
CA CYS A 141 -8.13 -1.77 -3.70
C CYS A 141 -9.24 -0.70 -3.53
N ALA A 142 -9.45 -0.17 -2.32
CA ALA A 142 -10.58 0.69 -1.95
C ALA A 142 -11.97 0.07 -2.22
N SER A 143 -12.06 -1.26 -2.27
CA SER A 143 -13.33 -2.01 -2.25
C SER A 143 -13.64 -2.50 -0.84
N MET A 144 -14.92 -2.57 -0.50
CA MET A 144 -15.38 -3.19 0.75
C MET A 144 -15.06 -4.69 0.81
N SER A 145 -14.88 -5.38 -0.32
CA SER A 145 -14.51 -6.80 -0.33
C SER A 145 -13.01 -7.05 -0.15
N CYS A 146 -12.18 -6.01 -0.26
CA CYS A 146 -10.74 -6.12 -0.09
C CYS A 146 -10.35 -6.31 1.40
N PRO A 147 -9.15 -6.86 1.67
CA PRO A 147 -8.54 -6.83 2.99
C PRO A 147 -8.49 -5.41 3.57
N LYS A 148 -8.61 -5.29 4.89
CA LYS A 148 -8.56 -3.98 5.56
C LYS A 148 -7.26 -3.26 5.24
N LEU A 149 -7.34 -1.96 4.98
CA LEU A 149 -6.13 -1.12 4.94
C LEU A 149 -5.60 -0.99 6.37
N LEU A 150 -4.29 -1.23 6.56
CA LEU A 150 -3.64 -1.08 7.86
C LEU A 150 -3.60 0.39 8.30
N THR A 151 -3.60 0.60 9.61
CA THR A 151 -3.39 1.93 10.23
C THR A 151 -1.91 2.27 10.36
N GLU A 152 -1.02 1.49 9.73
CA GLU A 152 0.42 1.72 9.64
C GLU A 152 0.92 1.30 8.25
N SER A 153 2.07 1.84 7.86
CA SER A 153 2.78 1.46 6.65
C SER A 153 3.53 0.15 6.84
N TYR A 154 3.80 -0.52 5.72
CA TYR A 154 4.63 -1.71 5.68
C TYR A 154 6.10 -1.33 5.86
N LYS A 155 6.82 -2.11 6.68
CA LYS A 155 8.25 -1.88 6.96
C LYS A 155 9.02 -3.16 6.73
N ALA A 156 10.21 -3.05 6.13
CA ALA A 156 11.05 -4.21 5.80
C ALA A 156 11.23 -5.18 6.99
N GLY A 157 11.56 -4.65 8.18
CA GLY A 157 11.75 -5.46 9.39
C GLY A 157 10.47 -6.02 10.03
N LYS A 158 9.28 -5.70 9.49
CA LYS A 158 7.97 -6.13 10.00
C LYS A 158 7.12 -6.86 8.95
N LEU A 159 7.60 -7.00 7.72
CA LEU A 159 6.79 -7.53 6.61
C LEU A 159 6.16 -8.89 6.94
N GLU A 160 6.93 -9.81 7.51
CA GLU A 160 6.44 -11.14 7.85
C GLU A 160 5.27 -11.09 8.86
N GLU A 161 5.43 -10.32 9.94
CA GLU A 161 4.39 -10.10 10.95
C GLU A 161 3.14 -9.43 10.35
N GLN A 162 3.35 -8.39 9.55
CA GLN A 162 2.26 -7.62 8.92
C GLN A 162 1.49 -8.47 7.90
N PHE A 163 2.18 -9.27 7.09
CA PHE A 163 1.56 -10.20 6.15
C PHE A 163 0.76 -11.30 6.85
N GLU A 164 1.35 -11.94 7.85
CA GLU A 164 0.66 -13.01 8.57
C GLU A 164 -0.59 -12.47 9.27
N THR A 165 -0.47 -11.31 9.91
CA THR A 165 -1.59 -10.63 10.58
C THR A 165 -2.71 -10.30 9.59
N GLN A 166 -2.39 -9.72 8.44
CA GLN A 166 -3.38 -9.36 7.41
C GLN A 166 -4.05 -10.58 6.79
N ALA A 167 -3.26 -11.60 6.42
CA ALA A 167 -3.79 -12.82 5.81
C ALA A 167 -4.72 -13.56 6.79
N THR A 168 -4.26 -13.78 8.02
CA THR A 168 -5.04 -14.44 9.06
C THR A 168 -6.28 -13.63 9.44
N SER A 169 -6.18 -12.30 9.54
CA SER A 169 -7.34 -11.46 9.82
C SER A 169 -8.38 -11.52 8.70
N PHE A 170 -7.96 -11.53 7.44
CA PHE A 170 -8.87 -11.56 6.30
C PHE A 170 -9.58 -12.91 6.17
N ILE A 171 -8.82 -14.02 6.23
CA ILE A 171 -9.36 -15.38 6.11
C ILE A 171 -10.38 -15.68 7.21
N ASN A 172 -10.18 -15.11 8.42
CA ASN A 172 -11.07 -15.33 9.56
C ASN A 172 -12.17 -14.26 9.73
N ASP A 173 -12.23 -13.25 8.85
CA ASP A 173 -13.30 -12.25 8.88
C ASP A 173 -14.61 -12.88 8.34
N LYS A 174 -15.55 -13.18 9.24
CA LYS A 174 -16.85 -13.78 8.90
C LYS A 174 -17.72 -12.92 7.98
N SER A 175 -17.46 -11.61 7.87
CA SER A 175 -18.14 -10.75 6.91
C SER A 175 -17.59 -10.90 5.48
N LYS A 176 -16.44 -11.56 5.33
CA LYS A 176 -15.76 -11.83 4.06
C LYS A 176 -15.81 -13.32 3.71
N ASN A 177 -15.41 -14.15 4.66
CA ASN A 177 -15.17 -15.57 4.48
C ASN A 177 -15.87 -16.35 5.60
N TYR A 178 -16.79 -17.23 5.24
CA TYR A 178 -17.58 -17.99 6.21
C TYR A 178 -17.81 -19.43 5.73
N LEU A 179 -17.51 -20.39 6.60
CA LEU A 179 -17.81 -21.80 6.38
C LEU A 179 -19.09 -22.17 7.11
N ASP A 180 -20.17 -22.37 6.35
CA ASP A 180 -21.37 -23.05 6.82
C ASP A 180 -21.10 -24.56 6.87
N LYS A 181 -20.81 -25.06 8.07
CA LYS A 181 -20.48 -26.47 8.27
C LYS A 181 -21.70 -27.39 8.14
N GLU A 182 -22.89 -26.89 8.47
CA GLU A 182 -24.12 -27.68 8.44
C GLU A 182 -24.49 -28.00 6.98
N ASN A 183 -24.46 -26.97 6.13
CA ASN A 183 -24.76 -27.12 4.71
C ASN A 183 -23.53 -27.47 3.85
N ARG A 184 -22.33 -27.50 4.45
CA ARG A 184 -21.03 -27.74 3.78
C ARG A 184 -20.74 -26.72 2.68
N ILE A 185 -21.07 -25.46 2.91
CA ILE A 185 -20.89 -24.35 1.95
C ILE A 185 -19.81 -23.40 2.45
N LEU A 186 -18.84 -23.09 1.59
CA LEU A 186 -17.84 -22.05 1.85
C LEU A 186 -18.21 -20.79 1.07
N TYR A 187 -18.48 -19.71 1.78
CA TYR A 187 -18.67 -18.37 1.24
C TYR A 187 -17.32 -17.64 1.27
N LEU A 188 -16.94 -17.06 0.12
CA LEU A 188 -15.71 -16.30 -0.04
C LEU A 188 -16.03 -14.88 -0.50
N SER A 189 -15.17 -13.94 -0.12
CA SER A 189 -15.27 -12.56 -0.58
C SER A 189 -15.10 -12.49 -2.10
N SER A 190 -16.01 -11.76 -2.76
CA SER A 190 -15.99 -11.49 -4.21
C SER A 190 -15.25 -10.21 -4.57
#